data_AF-A0A948Z0Y3-F1
#
_entry.id   AF-A0A948Z0Y3-F1
#
_cell.length_a   1.000
_cell.length_b   1.000
_cell.length_c   1.000
_cell.angle_alpha   90.00
_cell.angle_beta   90.00
_cell.angle_gamma   90.00
#
_symmetry.space_group_name_H-M   'P 1'
#
loop_
_entity.id
_entity.type
_entity.pdbx_description
1 polymer ?
#
loop_
_entity_poly.entity_id
_entity_poly.type
_entity_poly.pdbx_seq_one_letter_code
_entity_poly.pdbx_strand_id
1 'polypeptide(L)'
;QDGEMTYFIKRFDRVGHKGKRHVEDFAQLGGRNRETKYRSSMEQVAKLIETFCTFPAVEKVKLLRLTLFSFLVGNEDMHLKNFSIIRNQDIISLTPAYDLLNTTIILPQPEEELALPLNARKNKLRREDFLEYFARDRLGLTERIIDKITTDFANIRPQWEALLDVSFLSDKMKEKYLQVVNERFARIFQ
;
A
#
# COMPACT_ATOMS: atom_id res chain seq x y z
N GLN A 1 33.47 7.79 11.71
CA GLN A 1 32.00 7.88 11.80
C GLN A 1 31.66 9.34 11.58
N ASP A 2 30.89 9.66 10.53
CA ASP A 2 30.51 11.02 10.11
C ASP A 2 29.20 11.50 10.76
N GLY A 3 28.47 10.61 11.43
CA GLY A 3 27.22 10.93 12.13
C GLY A 3 25.98 10.87 11.24
N GLU A 4 26.10 10.42 9.99
CA GLU A 4 24.96 10.32 9.07
C GLU A 4 24.12 9.07 9.35
N MET A 5 22.79 9.25 9.35
CA MET A 5 21.86 8.12 9.44
C MET A 5 21.74 7.44 8.08
N THR A 6 21.92 6.12 8.06
CA THR A 6 21.74 5.30 6.86
C THR A 6 20.59 4.32 7.05
N TYR A 7 19.70 4.24 6.06
CA TYR A 7 18.59 3.28 6.04
C TYR A 7 18.98 2.01 5.27
N PHE A 8 18.97 0.86 5.95
CA PHE A 8 19.29 -0.43 5.37
C PHE A 8 18.05 -1.33 5.32
N ILE A 9 17.80 -1.93 4.16
CA ILE A 9 16.72 -2.90 3.98
C ILE A 9 17.27 -4.24 3.52
N LYS A 10 16.68 -5.33 4.02
CA LYS A 10 16.94 -6.67 3.49
C LYS A 10 16.16 -6.86 2.19
N ARG A 11 16.88 -7.19 1.11
CA ARG A 11 16.27 -7.51 -0.19
C ARG A 11 15.49 -8.83 -0.14
N PHE A 12 14.22 -8.80 -0.55
CA PHE A 12 13.35 -9.99 -0.60
C PHE A 12 13.59 -10.89 -1.83
N ASP A 13 14.27 -10.38 -2.85
CA ASP A 13 14.59 -11.07 -4.11
C ASP A 13 15.97 -11.77 -4.08
N ARG A 14 16.56 -11.92 -2.90
CA ARG A 14 17.85 -12.59 -2.66
C ARG A 14 17.67 -13.79 -1.74
N VAL A 15 18.26 -14.92 -2.14
CA VAL A 15 18.26 -16.18 -1.37
C VAL A 15 19.71 -16.61 -1.18
N GLY A 16 20.22 -16.45 0.05
CA GLY A 16 21.65 -16.63 0.33
C GLY A 16 22.54 -15.66 -0.46
N HIS A 17 23.80 -16.03 -0.67
CA HIS A 17 24.78 -15.15 -1.34
C HIS A 17 24.64 -15.08 -2.86
N LYS A 18 24.08 -16.13 -3.50
CA LYS A 18 24.04 -16.24 -4.97
C LYS A 18 22.64 -16.41 -5.55
N GLY A 19 21.65 -16.78 -4.75
CA GLY A 19 20.28 -16.97 -5.24
C GLY A 19 19.58 -15.66 -5.53
N LYS A 20 18.93 -15.58 -6.69
CA LYS A 20 18.05 -14.47 -7.07
C LYS A 20 16.67 -15.02 -7.42
N ARG A 21 15.63 -14.28 -7.04
CA ARG A 21 14.26 -14.55 -7.48
C ARG A 21 13.87 -13.54 -8.55
N HIS A 22 13.10 -14.00 -9.53
CA HIS A 22 12.55 -13.12 -10.56
C HIS A 22 11.47 -12.24 -9.93
N VAL A 23 11.61 -10.93 -10.13
CA VAL A 23 10.69 -9.90 -9.66
C VAL A 23 10.42 -8.96 -10.82
N GLU A 24 9.15 -8.62 -11.01
CA GLU A 24 8.69 -7.68 -12.03
C GLU A 24 7.70 -6.69 -11.41
N ASP A 25 7.90 -5.41 -11.68
CA ASP A 25 7.01 -4.36 -11.20
C ASP A 25 5.78 -4.22 -12.11
N PHE A 26 4.70 -3.64 -11.58
CA PHE A 26 3.44 -3.55 -12.31
C PHE A 26 3.47 -2.51 -13.43
N ALA A 27 4.45 -1.60 -13.44
CA ALA A 27 4.65 -0.71 -14.58
C ALA A 27 5.22 -1.48 -15.78
N GLN A 28 6.12 -2.44 -15.55
CA GLN A 28 6.63 -3.36 -16.57
C GLN A 28 5.52 -4.30 -17.08
N LEU A 29 4.82 -4.98 -16.17
CA LEU A 29 3.75 -5.93 -16.50
C LEU A 29 2.54 -5.26 -17.17
N GLY A 30 2.31 -3.99 -16.87
CA GLY A 30 1.24 -3.20 -17.48
C GLY A 30 1.40 -2.94 -18.97
N GLY A 31 2.58 -3.23 -19.57
CA GLY A 31 2.82 -3.13 -21.01
C GLY A 31 2.60 -1.73 -21.58
N ARG A 32 2.84 -0.68 -20.79
CA ARG A 32 2.40 0.68 -21.12
C ARG A 32 3.44 1.48 -21.89
N ASN A 33 3.08 1.89 -23.11
CA ASN A 33 3.79 2.91 -23.89
C ASN A 33 3.79 4.26 -23.15
N ARG A 34 4.70 5.19 -23.51
CA ARG A 34 4.89 6.51 -22.86
C ARG A 34 3.59 7.29 -22.59
N GLU A 35 2.53 7.08 -23.38
CA GLU A 35 1.24 7.77 -23.28
C GLU A 35 0.26 7.18 -22.24
N THR A 36 0.27 5.87 -21.98
CA THR A 36 -0.63 5.23 -20.98
C THR A 36 0.00 5.16 -19.58
N LYS A 37 1.27 5.55 -19.47
CA LYS A 37 2.05 5.62 -18.22
C LYS A 37 1.37 6.45 -17.12
N TYR A 38 0.48 7.39 -17.48
CA TYR A 38 -0.20 8.30 -16.55
C TYR A 38 -1.65 7.91 -16.18
N ARG A 39 -2.21 6.81 -16.72
CA ARG A 39 -3.62 6.39 -16.46
C ARG A 39 -3.70 5.04 -15.75
N SER A 40 -3.00 4.91 -14.64
CA SER A 40 -3.07 3.74 -13.75
C SER A 40 -4.13 3.95 -12.67
N SER A 41 -4.62 2.87 -12.07
CA SER A 41 -5.61 2.93 -11.00
C SER A 41 -5.50 1.71 -10.09
N MET A 42 -6.14 1.74 -8.92
CA MET A 42 -6.16 0.58 -8.02
C MET A 42 -6.88 -0.64 -8.63
N GLU A 43 -7.87 -0.40 -9.48
CA GLU A 43 -8.56 -1.46 -10.24
C GLU A 43 -7.64 -2.09 -11.28
N GLN A 44 -6.72 -1.31 -11.88
CA GLN A 44 -5.70 -1.86 -12.76
C GLN A 44 -4.72 -2.76 -11.99
N VAL A 45 -4.32 -2.38 -10.77
CA VAL A 45 -3.47 -3.22 -9.91
C VAL A 45 -4.19 -4.54 -9.62
N ALA A 46 -5.47 -4.49 -9.25
CA ALA A 46 -6.28 -5.69 -9.05
C ALA A 46 -6.37 -6.58 -10.30
N LYS A 47 -6.51 -5.98 -11.49
CA LYS A 47 -6.51 -6.70 -12.77
C LYS A 47 -5.17 -7.38 -13.08
N LEU A 48 -4.05 -6.72 -12.78
CA LEU A 48 -2.72 -7.32 -12.95
C LEU A 48 -2.52 -8.51 -11.99
N ILE A 49 -2.98 -8.40 -10.75
CA ILE A 49 -3.01 -9.54 -9.81
C ILE A 49 -3.81 -10.70 -10.39
N GLU A 50 -5.02 -10.43 -10.89
CA GLU A 50 -5.88 -11.45 -11.51
C GLU A 50 -5.21 -12.15 -12.70
N THR A 51 -4.43 -11.39 -13.47
CA THR A 51 -3.80 -11.89 -14.70
C THR A 51 -2.55 -12.72 -14.41
N PHE A 52 -1.73 -12.31 -13.43
CA PHE A 52 -0.37 -12.83 -13.29
C PHE A 52 -0.14 -13.67 -12.03
N CYS A 53 -0.93 -13.51 -10.96
CA CYS A 53 -0.72 -14.28 -9.74
C CYS A 53 -1.33 -15.68 -9.84
N THR A 54 -0.65 -16.69 -9.28
CA THR A 54 -1.13 -18.08 -9.28
C THR A 54 -2.41 -18.24 -8.44
N PHE A 55 -2.54 -17.48 -7.35
CA PHE A 55 -3.71 -17.50 -6.46
C PHE A 55 -4.27 -16.08 -6.22
N PRO A 56 -4.95 -15.47 -7.22
CA PRO A 56 -5.36 -14.07 -7.14
C PRO A 56 -6.22 -13.72 -5.93
N ALA A 57 -7.11 -14.62 -5.50
CA ALA A 57 -7.99 -14.40 -4.36
C ALA A 57 -7.22 -14.05 -3.09
N VAL A 58 -6.10 -14.73 -2.81
CA VAL A 58 -5.26 -14.46 -1.63
C VAL A 58 -4.50 -13.14 -1.77
N GLU A 59 -4.02 -12.85 -2.98
CA GLU A 59 -3.26 -11.63 -3.26
C GLU A 59 -4.14 -10.37 -3.23
N LYS A 60 -5.41 -10.47 -3.62
CA LYS A 60 -6.40 -9.39 -3.49
C LYS A 60 -6.66 -9.00 -2.04
N VAL A 61 -6.63 -9.95 -1.11
CA VAL A 61 -6.70 -9.67 0.34
C VAL A 61 -5.48 -8.83 0.78
N LYS A 62 -4.28 -9.16 0.29
CA LYS A 62 -3.06 -8.38 0.57
C LYS A 62 -3.14 -6.98 -0.06
N LEU A 63 -3.67 -6.88 -1.28
CA LEU A 63 -3.88 -5.61 -1.96
C LEU A 63 -4.78 -4.71 -1.12
N LEU A 64 -5.94 -5.18 -0.65
CA LEU A 64 -6.81 -4.37 0.20
C LEU A 64 -6.10 -3.88 1.46
N ARG A 65 -5.36 -4.77 2.15
CA ARG A 65 -4.57 -4.38 3.34
C ARG A 65 -3.57 -3.29 2.99
N LEU A 66 -2.84 -3.41 1.89
CA LEU A 66 -1.85 -2.44 1.47
C LEU A 66 -2.49 -1.11 1.05
N THR A 67 -3.62 -1.14 0.35
CA THR A 67 -4.39 0.07 -0.01
C THR A 67 -4.87 0.81 1.23
N LEU A 68 -5.50 0.11 2.17
CA LEU A 68 -5.95 0.68 3.43
C LEU A 68 -4.78 1.22 4.24
N PHE A 69 -3.70 0.46 4.38
CA PHE A 69 -2.50 0.91 5.08
C PHE A 69 -1.95 2.21 4.46
N SER A 70 -1.75 2.22 3.13
CA SER A 70 -1.19 3.38 2.42
C SER A 70 -2.06 4.61 2.59
N PHE A 71 -3.39 4.45 2.52
CA PHE A 71 -4.31 5.52 2.85
C PHE A 71 -4.14 5.94 4.31
N LEU A 72 -4.35 5.05 5.28
CA LEU A 72 -4.35 5.39 6.71
C LEU A 72 -3.08 6.09 7.18
N VAL A 73 -1.91 5.72 6.65
CA VAL A 73 -0.62 6.30 7.04
C VAL A 73 -0.19 7.51 6.23
N GLY A 74 -0.96 7.94 5.22
CA GLY A 74 -0.56 9.10 4.41
C GLY A 74 0.51 8.81 3.34
N ASN A 75 0.51 7.60 2.76
CA ASN A 75 1.39 7.27 1.64
C ASN A 75 0.75 7.63 0.31
N GLU A 76 1.04 8.84 -0.17
CA GLU A 76 0.54 9.41 -1.43
C GLU A 76 1.46 9.12 -2.62
N ASP A 77 2.56 8.37 -2.45
CA ASP A 77 3.51 8.02 -3.53
C ASP A 77 3.50 6.52 -3.91
N MET A 78 2.50 5.78 -3.42
CA MET A 78 2.26 4.37 -3.76
C MET A 78 1.76 4.19 -5.22
N HIS A 79 2.65 4.34 -6.20
CA HIS A 79 2.36 4.20 -7.63
C HIS A 79 2.64 2.78 -8.16
N LEU A 80 2.40 2.50 -9.45
CA LEU A 80 2.52 1.14 -10.01
C LEU A 80 3.86 0.45 -9.74
N LYS A 81 4.98 1.19 -9.66
CA LYS A 81 6.30 0.59 -9.41
C LYS A 81 6.48 0.08 -7.97
N ASN A 82 5.60 0.44 -7.05
CA ASN A 82 5.60 -0.06 -5.68
C ASN A 82 4.85 -1.39 -5.53
N PHE A 83 4.21 -1.85 -6.61
CA PHE A 83 3.60 -3.17 -6.68
C PHE A 83 4.46 -4.05 -7.58
N SER A 84 4.87 -5.20 -7.07
CA SER A 84 5.66 -6.18 -7.81
C SER A 84 5.14 -7.59 -7.56
N ILE A 85 5.31 -8.46 -8.54
CA ILE A 85 5.18 -9.91 -8.35
C ILE A 85 6.56 -10.53 -8.18
N ILE A 86 6.60 -11.65 -7.47
CA ILE A 86 7.78 -12.50 -7.34
C ILE A 86 7.42 -13.93 -7.71
N ARG A 87 8.31 -14.58 -8.45
CA ARG A 87 8.20 -16.01 -8.74
C ARG A 87 9.04 -16.81 -7.75
N ASN A 88 8.39 -17.70 -7.03
CA ASN A 88 9.03 -18.70 -6.20
C ASN A 88 8.61 -20.10 -6.68
N GLN A 89 9.54 -20.80 -7.34
CA GLN A 89 9.24 -22.02 -8.08
C GLN A 89 8.11 -21.75 -9.12
N ASP A 90 6.96 -22.39 -8.97
CA ASP A 90 5.81 -22.24 -9.88
C ASP A 90 4.71 -21.32 -9.32
N ILE A 91 4.96 -20.71 -8.16
CA ILE A 91 4.02 -19.77 -7.55
C ILE A 91 4.46 -18.34 -7.84
N ILE A 92 3.55 -17.59 -8.45
CA ILE A 92 3.65 -16.14 -8.65
C ILE A 92 2.71 -15.47 -7.64
N SER A 93 3.26 -14.58 -6.82
CA SER A 93 2.51 -13.83 -5.81
C SER A 93 3.01 -12.40 -5.74
N LEU A 94 2.30 -11.51 -5.02
CA LEU A 94 2.86 -10.21 -4.68
C LEU A 94 4.15 -10.37 -3.86
N THR A 95 5.08 -9.44 -4.05
CA THR A 95 6.24 -9.29 -3.18
C THR A 95 5.81 -8.82 -1.78
N PRO A 96 6.67 -8.92 -0.76
CA PRO A 96 6.54 -8.08 0.42
C PRO A 96 6.38 -6.60 0.01
N ALA A 97 5.60 -5.83 0.76
CA ALA A 97 5.47 -4.40 0.54
C ALA A 97 6.81 -3.70 0.83
N TYR A 98 7.11 -2.66 0.06
CA TYR A 98 8.32 -1.85 0.19
C TYR A 98 7.98 -0.39 -0.12
N ASP A 99 8.90 0.52 0.23
CA ASP A 99 8.75 1.96 -0.04
C ASP A 99 7.45 2.53 0.57
N LEU A 100 7.26 2.21 1.84
CA LEU A 100 6.13 2.65 2.65
C LEU A 100 6.54 3.90 3.43
N LEU A 101 6.11 5.06 2.97
CA LEU A 101 6.47 6.35 3.55
C LEU A 101 5.22 7.21 3.72
N ASN A 102 5.12 7.93 4.84
CA ASN A 102 4.11 8.99 5.00
C ASN A 102 4.61 10.23 4.25
N THR A 103 4.17 10.39 3.01
CA THR A 103 4.52 11.54 2.19
C THR A 103 3.63 12.75 2.49
N THR A 104 2.42 12.55 3.03
CA THR A 104 1.49 13.62 3.42
C THR A 104 2.16 14.65 4.35
N ILE A 105 2.95 14.21 5.34
CA ILE A 105 3.50 15.11 6.37
C ILE A 105 4.65 16.01 5.89
N ILE A 106 5.25 15.69 4.74
CA ILE A 106 6.33 16.47 4.12
C ILE A 106 5.83 17.34 2.96
N LEU A 107 4.68 17.03 2.37
CA LEU A 107 4.10 17.81 1.30
C LEU A 107 3.55 19.14 1.85
N PRO A 108 3.84 20.30 1.22
CA PRO A 108 3.36 21.59 1.71
C PRO A 108 1.83 21.70 1.72
N GLN A 109 1.17 21.11 0.72
CA GLN A 109 -0.28 21.10 0.53
C GLN A 109 -0.66 19.76 -0.14
N PRO A 110 -0.79 18.67 0.62
CA PRO A 110 -1.20 17.39 0.06
C PRO A 110 -2.64 17.49 -0.46
N GLU A 111 -2.82 17.37 -1.78
CA GLU A 111 -4.13 17.40 -2.43
C GLU A 111 -4.70 15.99 -2.70
N GLU A 112 -3.81 15.00 -2.76
CA GLU A 112 -4.14 13.60 -3.02
C GLU A 112 -4.10 12.81 -1.70
N GLU A 113 -4.76 11.67 -1.65
CA GLU A 113 -4.80 10.75 -0.50
C GLU A 113 -4.28 9.35 -0.89
N LEU A 114 -4.21 9.09 -2.20
CA LEU A 114 -3.61 7.94 -2.86
C LEU A 114 -2.93 8.38 -4.17
N ALA A 115 -1.78 7.79 -4.49
CA ALA A 115 -1.06 8.05 -5.74
C ALA A 115 -1.82 7.52 -6.97
N LEU A 116 -2.46 6.36 -6.82
CA LEU A 116 -3.31 5.75 -7.84
C LEU A 116 -4.77 6.05 -7.51
N PRO A 117 -5.57 6.53 -8.48
CA PRO A 117 -6.98 6.75 -8.25
C PRO A 117 -7.68 5.45 -7.87
N LEU A 118 -8.64 5.58 -6.96
CA LEU A 118 -9.61 4.58 -6.58
C LEU A 118 -11.00 5.14 -6.84
N ASN A 119 -11.83 4.40 -7.57
CA ASN A 119 -13.15 4.88 -7.97
C ASN A 119 -13.08 6.26 -8.66
N ALA A 120 -12.12 6.40 -9.58
CA ALA A 120 -11.78 7.64 -10.30
C ALA A 120 -11.40 8.85 -9.41
N ARG A 121 -11.17 8.64 -8.11
CA ARG A 121 -10.83 9.68 -7.14
C ARG A 121 -9.47 9.42 -6.52
N LYS A 122 -8.76 10.50 -6.24
CA LYS A 122 -7.53 10.46 -5.44
C LYS A 122 -7.68 11.17 -4.10
N ASN A 123 -8.76 11.91 -3.89
CA ASN A 123 -9.02 12.64 -2.67
C ASN A 123 -10.51 12.56 -2.32
N LYS A 124 -10.83 13.01 -1.10
CA LYS A 124 -12.19 12.91 -0.53
C LYS A 124 -12.69 11.46 -0.58
N LEU A 125 -11.77 10.51 -0.41
CA LEU A 125 -12.07 9.10 -0.34
C LEU A 125 -12.80 8.80 0.96
N ARG A 126 -13.82 7.96 0.85
CA ARG A 126 -14.70 7.58 1.97
C ARG A 126 -14.65 6.08 2.21
N ARG A 127 -15.19 5.64 3.34
CA ARG A 127 -15.31 4.23 3.70
C ARG A 127 -15.91 3.38 2.56
N GLU A 128 -16.93 3.89 1.88
CA GLU A 128 -17.62 3.16 0.81
C GLU A 128 -16.73 2.93 -0.42
N ASP A 129 -15.78 3.83 -0.69
CA ASP A 129 -14.82 3.65 -1.78
C ASP A 129 -13.91 2.44 -1.55
N PHE A 130 -13.51 2.22 -0.29
CA PHE A 130 -12.62 1.13 0.08
C PHE A 130 -13.36 -0.19 0.34
N LEU A 131 -14.45 -0.16 1.09
CA LEU A 131 -15.08 -1.38 1.59
C LEU A 131 -16.16 -1.91 0.65
N GLU A 132 -17.03 -1.05 0.14
CA GLU A 132 -18.09 -1.47 -0.77
C GLU A 132 -17.56 -1.55 -2.20
N TYR A 133 -17.06 -0.44 -2.73
CA TYR A 133 -16.59 -0.42 -4.11
C TYR A 133 -15.32 -1.27 -4.29
N PHE A 134 -14.22 -0.93 -3.61
CA PHE A 134 -12.96 -1.63 -3.88
C PHE A 134 -12.98 -3.07 -3.38
N ALA A 135 -13.23 -3.30 -2.09
CA ALA A 135 -13.10 -4.61 -1.49
C ALA A 135 -14.19 -5.59 -1.96
N ARG A 136 -15.47 -5.20 -1.90
CA ARG A 136 -16.57 -6.08 -2.32
C ARG A 136 -16.67 -6.13 -3.84
N ASP A 137 -16.89 -5.01 -4.52
CA ASP A 137 -17.22 -5.04 -5.96
C ASP A 137 -16.01 -5.30 -6.86
N ARG A 138 -14.85 -4.69 -6.58
CA ARG A 138 -13.66 -4.81 -7.45
C ARG A 138 -12.77 -5.99 -7.11
N LEU A 139 -12.62 -6.32 -5.82
CA LEU A 139 -11.78 -7.43 -5.37
C LEU A 139 -12.59 -8.72 -5.14
N GLY A 140 -13.91 -8.66 -5.02
CA GLY A 140 -14.75 -9.85 -4.80
C GLY A 140 -14.53 -10.46 -3.41
N LEU A 141 -14.12 -9.66 -2.43
CA LEU A 141 -13.90 -10.14 -1.06
C LEU A 141 -15.24 -10.30 -0.34
N THR A 142 -15.31 -11.32 0.52
CA THR A 142 -16.50 -11.58 1.32
C THR A 142 -16.54 -10.65 2.54
N GLU A 143 -17.74 -10.37 3.07
CA GLU A 143 -17.93 -9.58 4.30
C GLU A 143 -17.03 -10.04 5.44
N ARG A 144 -16.98 -11.36 5.65
CA ARG A 144 -16.14 -11.94 6.71
C ARG A 144 -14.66 -11.56 6.57
N ILE A 145 -14.14 -11.48 5.35
CA ILE A 145 -12.75 -11.07 5.11
C ILE A 145 -12.59 -9.56 5.32
N ILE A 146 -13.53 -8.77 4.84
CA ILE A 146 -13.54 -7.30 4.98
C ILE A 146 -13.59 -6.93 6.46
N ASP A 147 -14.54 -7.48 7.21
CA ASP A 147 -14.70 -7.30 8.66
C ASP A 147 -13.47 -7.73 9.44
N LYS A 148 -12.84 -8.85 9.03
CA LYS A 148 -11.58 -9.27 9.64
C LYS A 148 -10.48 -8.24 9.41
N ILE A 149 -10.31 -7.74 8.19
CA ILE A 149 -9.27 -6.75 7.87
C ILE A 149 -9.51 -5.46 8.64
N THR A 150 -10.75 -4.97 8.69
CA THR A 150 -11.07 -3.73 9.41
C THR A 150 -10.85 -3.88 10.91
N THR A 151 -11.24 -5.02 11.48
CA THR A 151 -10.97 -5.35 12.89
C THR A 151 -9.48 -5.46 13.18
N ASP A 152 -8.70 -6.11 12.31
CA ASP A 152 -7.25 -6.22 12.44
C ASP A 152 -6.61 -4.81 12.48
N PHE A 153 -7.04 -3.88 11.62
CA PHE A 153 -6.55 -2.48 11.63
C PHE A 153 -6.97 -1.69 12.87
N ALA A 154 -8.22 -1.84 13.33
CA ALA A 154 -8.68 -1.17 14.54
C ALA A 154 -7.85 -1.62 15.77
N ASN A 155 -7.55 -2.91 15.85
CA ASN A 155 -6.81 -3.49 16.98
C ASN A 155 -5.30 -3.19 16.96
N ILE A 156 -4.69 -3.02 15.78
CA ILE A 156 -3.25 -2.76 15.66
C ILE A 156 -2.90 -1.28 15.91
N ARG A 157 -3.88 -0.37 15.86
CA ARG A 157 -3.67 1.08 15.99
C ARG A 157 -2.82 1.48 17.20
N PRO A 158 -3.05 0.99 18.44
CA PRO A 158 -2.20 1.36 19.58
C PRO A 158 -0.72 1.01 19.38
N GLN A 159 -0.43 -0.07 18.64
CA GLN A 159 0.95 -0.45 18.34
C GLN A 159 1.60 0.50 17.32
N TRP A 160 0.81 1.05 16.38
CA TRP A 160 1.32 2.07 15.45
C TRP A 160 1.67 3.37 16.18
N GLU A 161 0.84 3.77 17.14
CA GLU A 161 1.09 4.94 17.98
C GLU A 161 2.35 4.76 18.82
N ALA A 162 2.53 3.58 19.43
CA ALA A 162 3.77 3.25 20.15
C ALA A 162 5.02 3.25 19.25
N LEU A 163 4.91 2.74 18.01
CA LEU A 163 6.01 2.76 17.04
C LEU A 163 6.35 4.19 16.60
N LEU A 164 5.35 5.05 16.43
CA LEU A 164 5.55 6.45 16.07
C LEU A 164 6.25 7.21 17.20
N ASP A 165 5.89 6.94 18.45
CA ASP A 165 6.47 7.58 19.64
C ASP A 165 7.98 7.33 19.75
N VAL A 166 8.43 6.10 19.49
CA VAL A 166 9.87 5.73 19.52
C VAL A 166 10.61 6.01 18.21
N SER A 167 9.96 6.62 17.21
CA SER A 167 10.59 6.90 15.92
C SER A 167 11.60 8.06 15.98
N PHE A 168 12.47 8.12 14.97
CA PHE A 168 13.45 9.20 14.77
C PHE A 168 12.85 10.51 14.24
N LEU A 169 11.52 10.60 14.11
CA LEU A 169 10.84 11.83 13.70
C LEU A 169 10.96 12.87 14.82
N SER A 170 11.00 14.16 14.44
CA SER A 170 10.82 15.23 15.42
C SER A 170 9.41 15.19 16.02
N ASP A 171 9.22 15.71 17.23
CA ASP A 171 7.91 15.72 17.90
C ASP A 171 6.83 16.37 17.02
N LYS A 172 7.16 17.48 16.36
CA LYS A 172 6.29 18.14 15.38
C LYS A 172 5.89 17.22 14.22
N MET A 173 6.81 16.38 13.73
CA MET A 173 6.49 15.41 12.67
C MET A 173 5.68 14.23 13.19
N LYS A 174 5.91 13.78 14.44
CA LYS A 174 5.08 12.76 15.09
C LYS A 174 3.64 13.23 15.25
N GLU A 175 3.44 14.47 15.74
CA GLU A 175 2.11 15.09 15.85
C GLU A 175 1.39 15.15 14.51
N LYS A 176 2.06 15.62 13.46
CA LYS A 176 1.51 15.64 12.10
C LYS A 176 1.14 14.24 11.59
N TYR A 177 2.01 13.25 11.81
CA TYR A 177 1.76 11.87 11.40
C TYR A 177 0.52 11.33 12.11
N LEU A 178 0.45 11.51 13.43
CA LEU A 178 -0.68 11.04 14.24
C LEU A 178 -1.99 11.73 13.83
N GLN A 179 -1.96 13.01 13.47
CA GLN A 179 -3.13 13.72 12.96
C GLN A 179 -3.67 13.06 11.68
N VAL A 180 -2.81 12.73 10.72
CA VAL A 180 -3.19 12.04 9.47
C VAL A 180 -3.82 10.69 9.78
N VAL A 181 -3.18 9.90 10.65
CA VAL A 181 -3.70 8.59 11.07
C VAL A 181 -5.06 8.73 11.73
N ASN A 182 -5.21 9.65 12.68
CA ASN A 182 -6.46 9.86 13.42
C ASN A 182 -7.62 10.24 12.48
N GLU A 183 -7.38 11.21 11.59
CA GLU A 183 -8.37 11.68 10.62
C GLU A 183 -8.80 10.56 9.66
N ARG A 184 -7.83 9.83 9.09
CA ARG A 184 -8.10 8.75 8.12
C ARG A 184 -8.71 7.52 8.79
N PHE A 185 -8.34 7.20 10.04
CA PHE A 185 -9.03 6.15 10.80
C PHE A 185 -10.48 6.52 11.09
N ALA A 186 -10.77 7.77 11.48
CA ALA A 186 -12.15 8.21 11.71
C ALA A 186 -13.00 8.07 10.44
N ARG A 187 -12.44 8.40 9.27
CA ARG A 187 -13.16 8.25 7.98
C ARG A 187 -13.48 6.81 7.59
N ILE A 188 -12.70 5.84 8.07
CA ILE A 188 -12.85 4.44 7.67
C ILE A 188 -13.57 3.62 8.73
N PHE A 189 -13.38 3.89 10.03
CA PHE A 189 -13.79 2.99 11.12
C PHE A 189 -14.79 3.60 12.11
N GLN A 190 -15.11 4.88 12.01
CA GLN A 190 -16.16 5.54 12.80
C GLN A 190 -17.35 5.88 11.90
#